data_AF-A0A1W9RR82-F1
#
_entry.id   AF-A0A1W9RR82-F1
#
_cell.length_a   1.000
_cell.length_b   1.000
_cell.length_c   1.000
_cell.angle_alpha   90.00
_cell.angle_beta   90.00
_cell.angle_gamma   90.00
#
_symmetry.space_group_name_H-M   'P 1'
#
loop_
_entity.id
_entity.type
_entity.pdbx_description
1 polymer ?
#
loop_
_entity_poly.entity_id
_entity_poly.type
_entity_poly.pdbx_seq_one_letter_code
_entity_poly.pdbx_strand_id
1 'polypeptide(L)' 'MKRYLEPCIKKDLEERMVFIGGARQVGKTTLSQQIGNFYYPDNFCYFNWDWRVDRKAIINEEFPADKKLFIF' A
#
# COMPACT_ATOMS: atom_id res chain seq x y z
N MET A 1 7.32 13.43 7.99
CA MET A 1 8.36 13.71 6.99
C MET A 1 7.79 13.36 5.61
N LYS A 2 7.79 14.30 4.66
CA LYS A 2 7.32 14.05 3.28
C LYS A 2 8.48 13.55 2.43
N ARG A 3 8.29 12.47 1.67
CA ARG A 3 9.31 11.94 0.75
C ARG A 3 9.13 12.54 -0.63
N TYR A 4 10.23 12.74 -1.36
CA TYR A 4 10.19 13.38 -2.68
C TYR A 4 9.37 12.60 -3.73
N LEU A 5 9.24 11.27 -3.57
CA LEU A 5 8.43 10.41 -4.45
C LEU A 5 6.93 10.45 -4.16
N GLU A 6 6.52 10.99 -3.01
CA GLU A 6 5.13 10.97 -2.55
C GLU A 6 4.15 11.60 -3.55
N PRO A 7 4.43 12.78 -4.16
CA PRO A 7 3.53 13.36 -5.16
C PRO A 7 3.41 12.53 -6.44
N CYS A 8 4.50 11.89 -6.86
CA CYS A 8 4.51 11.01 -8.04
C CYS A 8 3.69 9.75 -7.78
N ILE A 9 3.90 9.08 -6.65
CA ILE A 9 3.15 7.88 -6.29
C ILE A 9 1.66 8.20 -6.17
N LYS A 10 1.30 9.32 -5.52
CA LYS A 10 -0.10 9.75 -5.40
C LYS A 10 -0.76 9.91 -6.79
N LYS A 11 -0.08 10.60 -7.70
CA LYS A 11 -0.59 10.84 -9.05
C LYS A 11 -0.75 9.53 -9.83
N ASP A 12 0.24 8.64 -9.77
CA ASP A 12 0.20 7.39 -10.53
C ASP A 12 -0.87 6.43 -9.99
N LEU A 13 -1.15 6.45 -8.69
CA LEU A 13 -2.22 5.66 -8.06
C LEU A 13 -3.64 6.05 -8.50
N GLU A 14 -3.84 7.20 -9.13
CA GLU A 14 -5.16 7.60 -9.67
C GLU A 14 -5.57 6.75 -10.87
N GLU A 15 -4.61 6.17 -11.60
CA GLU A 15 -4.87 5.41 -12.83
C GLU A 15 -4.24 4.01 -12.83
N ARG A 16 -3.24 3.75 -11.99
CA ARG A 16 -2.34 2.59 -12.15
C ARG A 16 -1.86 2.02 -10.82
N MET A 17 -1.42 0.76 -10.86
CA MET A 17 -0.66 0.16 -9.77
C MET A 17 0.76 0.71 -9.73
N VAL A 18 1.30 0.93 -8.52
CA VAL A 18 2.66 1.44 -8.30
C VAL A 18 3.51 0.41 -7.57
N PHE A 19 4.66 0.05 -8.14
CA PHE A 19 5.68 -0.78 -7.50
C PHE A 19 6.78 0.07 -6.86
N ILE A 20 6.95 -0.04 -5.55
CA ILE A 20 7.98 0.70 -4.81
C ILE A 20 9.22 -0.18 -4.60
N GLY A 21 10.27 0.07 -5.39
CA GLY A 21 11.56 -0.63 -5.31
C GLY A 21 12.55 0.00 -4.32
N GLY A 22 13.67 -0.71 -4.05
CA GLY A 22 14.80 -0.21 -3.26
C GLY A 22 15.38 -1.23 -2.28
N ALA A 23 16.54 -0.92 -1.69
CA ALA A 23 17.24 -1.81 -0.75
C ALA A 23 16.40 -2.19 0.48
N ARG A 24 16.77 -3.28 1.17
CA ARG A 24 16.09 -3.68 2.42
C ARG A 24 16.22 -2.55 3.45
N GLN A 25 15.17 -2.37 4.27
CA GLN A 25 15.12 -1.42 5.40
C GLN A 25 15.20 0.08 5.06
N VAL A 26 15.08 0.50 3.80
CA VAL A 26 14.99 1.93 3.42
C VAL A 26 13.62 2.59 3.71
N GLY A 27 12.72 1.88 4.39
CA GLY A 27 11.38 2.38 4.76
C GLY A 27 10.38 2.41 3.60
N LYS A 28 10.40 1.40 2.72
CA LYS A 28 9.43 1.28 1.62
C LYS A 28 8.01 1.07 2.16
N THR A 29 7.84 0.08 3.04
CA THR A 29 6.58 -0.20 3.75
C THR A 29 6.06 1.03 4.50
N THR A 30 6.97 1.76 5.16
CA THR A 30 6.62 3.01 5.85
C THR A 30 6.06 4.06 4.88
N LEU A 31 6.68 4.23 3.71
CA LEU A 31 6.18 5.16 2.68
C LEU A 31 4.79 4.73 2.16
N SER A 32 4.59 3.45 1.84
CA SER A 32 3.30 2.97 1.35
C SER A 32 2.18 3.21 2.37
N GLN A 33 2.41 2.88 3.64
CA GLN A 33 1.43 3.11 4.70
C GLN A 33 1.20 4.60 4.97
N GLN A 34 2.22 5.45 4.88
CA GLN A 34 2.05 6.91 4.97
C GLN A 34 1.15 7.45 3.86
N ILE A 35 1.30 6.96 2.62
CA ILE A 35 0.43 7.33 1.50
C ILE A 35 -1.02 6.90 1.78
N GLY A 36 -1.23 5.67 2.24
CA GLY A 36 -2.56 5.20 2.66
C GLY A 36 -3.18 6.10 3.72
N ASN A 37 -2.45 6.40 4.80
CA ASN A 37 -2.92 7.24 5.88
C ASN A 37 -3.23 8.69 5.45
N PHE A 38 -2.41 9.30 4.59
CA PHE A 38 -2.58 10.71 4.21
C PHE A 38 -3.60 10.93 3.09
N TYR A 39 -3.71 10.00 2.14
CA TYR A 39 -4.53 10.19 0.93
C TYR A 39 -5.76 9.29 0.87
N TYR A 40 -5.79 8.21 1.66
CA TYR A 40 -6.90 7.25 1.70
C TYR A 40 -7.31 6.94 3.16
N PRO A 41 -7.54 7.94 4.04
CA PRO A 41 -7.88 7.70 5.44
C PRO A 41 -9.11 6.78 5.53
N ASP A 42 -9.00 5.74 6.35
CA ASP A 42 -9.99 4.66 6.54
C ASP A 42 -10.38 3.86 5.27
N ASN A 43 -9.80 4.19 4.11
CA ASN A 43 -10.11 3.65 2.78
C ASN A 43 -8.92 2.89 2.17
N PHE A 44 -7.95 2.47 2.97
CA PHE A 44 -6.85 1.60 2.54
C PHE A 44 -6.76 0.34 3.41
N CYS A 45 -6.18 -0.72 2.85
CA CYS A 45 -5.78 -1.90 3.59
C CYS A 45 -4.34 -2.27 3.26
N TYR A 46 -3.67 -2.86 4.24
CA TYR A 46 -2.32 -3.37 4.12
C TYR A 46 -2.34 -4.87 4.38
N PHE A 47 -1.82 -5.64 3.44
CA PHE A 47 -1.61 -7.07 3.57
C PHE A 47 -0.11 -7.35 3.64
N ASN A 48 0.31 -8.12 4.62
CA ASN A 48 1.66 -8.62 4.74
C ASN A 48 1.74 -10.06 4.24
N TRP A 49 2.41 -10.28 3.10
CA TRP A 49 2.59 -11.62 2.55
C TRP A 49 3.22 -12.61 3.54
N ASP A 50 4.11 -12.19 4.45
CA ASP A 50 4.74 -13.07 5.43
C ASP A 50 3.79 -13.46 6.58
N TRP A 51 2.71 -12.71 6.79
CA TRP A 51 1.71 -13.05 7.78
C TRP A 51 0.70 -14.04 7.19
N ARG A 52 0.52 -15.19 7.87
CA ARG A 52 -0.30 -16.30 7.36
C ARG A 52 -1.77 -15.91 7.11
N VAL A 53 -2.32 -15.04 7.94
CA VAL A 53 -3.72 -14.57 7.83
C VAL A 53 -3.90 -13.77 6.55
N ASP A 54 -3.06 -12.75 6.35
CA ASP A 54 -3.09 -11.91 5.14
C ASP A 54 -2.79 -12.72 3.88
N ARG A 55 -1.80 -13.62 3.92
CA ARG A 55 -1.51 -14.50 2.79
C ARG A 55 -2.73 -15.33 2.38
N LYS A 56 -3.45 -15.89 3.36
CA LYS A 56 -4.67 -16.65 3.11
C LYS A 56 -5.74 -15.75 2.48
N ALA A 57 -5.92 -14.53 3.00
CA ALA A 57 -6.87 -13.57 2.45
C ALA A 57 -6.53 -13.21 0.99
N ILE A 58 -5.25 -12.97 0.67
CA ILE A 58 -4.80 -12.70 -0.71
C ILE A 58 -5.11 -13.86 -1.64
N ILE A 59 -4.76 -15.10 -1.24
CA ILE A 59 -4.95 -16.30 -2.08
C ILE A 59 -6.44 -16.61 -2.29
N ASN A 60 -7.28 -16.32 -1.30
CA ASN A 60 -8.73 -16.51 -1.36
C ASN A 60 -9.48 -15.32 -1.97
N GLU A 61 -8.79 -14.26 -2.41
CA GLU A 61 -9.41 -13.03 -2.94
C GLU A 61 -10.34 -12.32 -1.94
N GLU A 62 -10.07 -12.45 -0.63
CA GLU A 62 -10.86 -11.88 0.47
C GLU A 62 -10.51 -10.39 0.71
N PHE A 63 -10.81 -9.55 -0.29
CA PHE A 63 -10.54 -8.11 -0.25
C PHE A 63 -11.73 -7.32 0.30
N PRO A 64 -11.53 -6.44 1.30
CA PRO A 64 -12.61 -5.60 1.81
C PRO A 64 -13.15 -4.65 0.74
N ALA A 65 -14.47 -4.71 0.49
CA ALA A 65 -15.12 -3.94 -0.57
C ALA A 65 -15.20 -2.43 -0.29
N ASP A 66 -15.00 -2.01 0.97
CA ASP A 66 -15.01 -0.62 1.39
C ASP A 66 -13.65 0.09 1.22
N LYS A 67 -12.63 -0.60 0.71
CA LYS A 67 -11.28 -0.05 0.54
C LYS A 67 -11.00 0.32 -0.92
N LYS A 68 -10.36 1.47 -1.11
CA LYS A 68 -9.97 2.02 -2.40
C LYS A 68 -8.51 1.75 -2.75
N LEU A 69 -7.65 1.57 -1.74
CA LEU A 69 -6.23 1.29 -1.91
C LEU A 69 -5.84 0.00 -1.22
N PHE A 70 -5.20 -0.89 -1.97
CA PHE A 70 -4.63 -2.15 -1.48
C PHE A 70 -3.11 -2.07 -1.51
N ILE A 71 -2.47 -2.29 -0.36
CA ILE A 71 -1.01 -2.33 -0.21
C ILE A 71 -0.63 -3.77 0.15
N PHE A 72 0.40 -4.31 -0.49
CA PHE A 72 0.92 -5.67 -0.32
C PHE A 72 2.38 -5.66 0.12
#